data_AF-A0A4Y2QLB9-F1
#
_entry.id   AF-A0A4Y2QLB9-F1
#
_cell.length_a   1.000
_cell.length_b   1.000
_cell.length_c   1.000
_cell.angle_alpha   90.00
_cell.angle_beta   90.00
_cell.angle_gamma   90.00
#
_symmetry.space_group_name_H-M   'P 1'
#
loop_
_entity.id
_entity.type
_entity.pdbx_description
1 polymer ?
#
loop_
_entity_poly.entity_id
_entity_poly.type
_entity_poly.pdbx_seq_one_letter_code
_entity_poly.pdbx_strand_id
1 'polypeptide(L)'
;SFSDSDSNNPPANAIKNIFQNDYVVIKLAGKKSVRFYVGVIISQDAFDECTVKFMRKCGKDKFTFPENDDIAEVVSSNIVNVLSQPSLNKREQLCV
;
A
#
# COMPACT_ATOMS: atom_id res chain seq x y z
N SER A 1 -15.77 -21.97 -30.09
CA SER A 1 -15.49 -20.67 -29.47
C SER A 1 -14.94 -20.92 -28.09
N PHE A 2 -13.69 -20.56 -27.83
CA PHE A 2 -13.06 -20.69 -26.52
C PHE A 2 -13.35 -19.43 -25.72
N SER A 3 -14.13 -19.58 -24.65
CA SER A 3 -14.45 -18.51 -23.72
C SER A 3 -13.65 -18.73 -22.44
N ASP A 4 -12.34 -18.46 -22.47
CA ASP A 4 -11.56 -18.30 -21.25
C ASP A 4 -11.83 -16.89 -20.72
N SER A 5 -13.02 -16.70 -20.15
CA SER A 5 -13.29 -15.57 -19.26
C SER A 5 -12.63 -15.87 -17.93
N ASP A 6 -11.31 -15.73 -17.92
CA ASP A 6 -10.47 -15.85 -16.73
C ASP A 6 -10.79 -14.64 -15.82
N SER A 7 -11.90 -14.78 -15.09
CA SER A 7 -12.37 -13.86 -14.07
C SER A 7 -11.38 -13.90 -12.91
N ASN A 8 -10.27 -13.20 -13.09
CA ASN A 8 -9.42 -12.73 -12.00
C ASN A 8 -10.17 -11.63 -11.26
N ASN A 9 -11.31 -11.96 -10.66
CA ASN A 9 -11.96 -11.11 -9.69
C ASN A 9 -11.06 -11.11 -8.45
N PRO A 10 -10.44 -9.99 -8.06
CA PRO A 10 -9.78 -9.95 -6.76
C PRO A 10 -10.83 -10.26 -5.68
N PRO A 11 -10.46 -10.92 -4.58
CA PRO A 11 -11.43 -11.27 -3.55
C PRO A 11 -12.14 -10.00 -3.09
N ALA A 12 -13.48 -10.04 -3.08
CA ALA A 12 -14.40 -8.96 -2.76
C ALA A 12 -14.37 -8.52 -1.28
N ASN A 13 -13.20 -8.58 -0.65
CA ASN A 13 -12.94 -8.02 0.66
C ASN A 13 -12.09 -6.77 0.46
N ALA A 14 -12.68 -5.74 -0.16
CA ALA A 14 -12.13 -4.40 -0.03
C ALA A 14 -11.98 -4.12 1.47
N ILE A 15 -10.77 -3.75 1.91
CA ILE A 15 -10.53 -3.39 3.29
C ILE A 15 -11.38 -2.16 3.57
N LYS A 16 -12.39 -2.32 4.41
CA LYS A 16 -13.26 -1.22 4.85
C LYS A 16 -12.53 -0.47 5.96
N ASN A 17 -12.73 0.86 6.00
CA ASN A 17 -12.20 1.74 7.03
C ASN A 17 -10.67 1.97 6.95
N ILE A 18 -10.20 2.42 5.79
CA ILE A 18 -8.85 2.97 5.63
C ILE A 18 -8.93 4.47 5.93
N PHE A 19 -8.08 4.97 6.81
CA PHE A 19 -8.07 6.38 7.19
C PHE A 19 -6.71 7.04 6.95
N GLN A 20 -6.71 8.37 6.96
CA GLN A 20 -5.46 9.14 6.99
C GLN A 20 -4.60 8.70 8.18
N ASN A 21 -3.28 8.62 7.95
CA ASN A 21 -2.25 8.12 8.87
C ASN A 21 -2.22 6.60 9.08
N ASP A 22 -3.08 5.82 8.42
CA ASP A 22 -2.93 4.37 8.40
C ASP A 22 -1.71 3.96 7.58
N TYR A 23 -0.93 3.04 8.13
CA TYR A 23 0.13 2.37 7.40
C TYR A 23 -0.47 1.17 6.67
N VAL A 24 -0.19 1.02 5.38
CA VAL A 24 -0.87 0.03 4.54
C VAL A 24 0.11 -0.74 3.68
N VAL A 25 -0.30 -1.96 3.28
CA VAL A 25 0.36 -2.75 2.25
C VAL A 25 -0.40 -2.59 0.94
N ILE A 26 0.31 -2.16 -0.10
CA ILE A 26 -0.24 -1.91 -1.43
C ILE A 26 0.28 -2.97 -2.40
N LYS A 27 -0.61 -3.61 -3.14
CA LYS A 27 -0.30 -4.56 -4.20
C LYS A 27 -0.45 -3.88 -5.56
N LEU A 28 0.67 -3.66 -6.26
CA LEU A 28 0.68 -3.06 -7.60
C LEU A 28 1.13 -4.07 -8.65
N ALA A 29 0.42 -4.12 -9.78
CA ALA A 29 0.79 -4.96 -10.92
C ALA A 29 1.74 -4.21 -11.85
N GLY A 30 2.98 -4.69 -11.96
CA GLY A 30 3.89 -4.31 -13.03
C GLY A 30 3.74 -5.22 -14.25
N LYS A 31 4.39 -4.85 -15.35
CA LYS A 31 4.30 -5.55 -16.65
C LYS A 31 4.54 -7.08 -16.61
N LYS A 32 5.39 -7.56 -15.70
CA LYS A 32 5.73 -8.99 -15.56
C LYS A 32 5.66 -9.51 -14.12
N SER A 33 5.35 -8.65 -13.16
CA SER A 33 5.44 -8.99 -11.75
C SER A 33 4.47 -8.17 -10.93
N VAL A 34 3.83 -8.80 -9.96
CA VAL A 34 3.18 -8.10 -8.86
C VAL A 34 4.24 -7.73 -7.82
N ARG A 35 4.16 -6.51 -7.27
CA ARG A 35 5.02 -6.06 -6.17
C ARG A 35 4.15 -5.55 -5.02
N PHE A 36 4.68 -5.74 -3.81
CA PHE A 36 4.07 -5.22 -2.60
C PHE A 36 4.91 -4.06 -2.08
N TYR A 37 4.22 -3.00 -1.69
CA TYR A 37 4.79 -1.78 -1.16
C TYR A 37 4.17 -1.46 0.19
N VAL A 38 4.87 -0.67 0.99
CA VAL A 38 4.37 -0.14 2.25
C VAL A 38 4.33 1.38 2.12
N GLY A 39 3.26 1.98 2.62
CA GLY A 39 3.09 3.42 2.63
C GLY A 39 2.17 3.87 3.75
N VAL A 40 2.07 5.18 3.94
CA VAL A 40 1.11 5.82 4.84
C VAL A 40 0.07 6.58 4.01
N ILE A 41 -1.20 6.47 4.37
CA ILE A 41 -2.26 7.27 3.77
C ILE A 41 -2.10 8.72 4.23
N ILE A 42 -1.94 9.65 3.29
CA ILE A 42 -1.86 11.08 3.60
C ILE A 42 -3.16 11.83 3.29
N SER A 43 -3.99 11.29 2.39
CA SER A 43 -5.36 11.75 2.13
C SER A 43 -6.18 10.67 1.45
N GLN A 44 -7.50 10.79 1.54
CA GLN A 44 -8.47 9.98 0.81
C GLN A 44 -9.46 10.92 0.12
N ASP A 45 -9.86 10.58 -1.10
CA ASP A 45 -10.85 11.34 -1.85
C ASP A 45 -12.24 10.67 -1.82
N ALA A 46 -13.20 11.28 -2.53
CA ALA A 46 -14.59 10.78 -2.59
C ALA A 46 -14.79 9.58 -3.53
N PHE A 47 -13.75 9.13 -4.25
CA PHE A 47 -13.81 8.13 -5.31
C PHE A 47 -13.07 6.83 -4.94
N ASP A 48 -12.92 6.57 -3.64
CA ASP A 48 -12.15 5.43 -3.12
C ASP A 48 -10.67 5.43 -3.57
N GLU A 49 -10.13 6.60 -3.91
CA GLU A 49 -8.70 6.77 -4.16
C GLU A 49 -8.01 7.32 -2.90
N CYS A 50 -6.84 6.75 -2.62
CA CYS A 50 -6.00 7.16 -1.51
C CYS A 50 -4.71 7.75 -2.05
N THR A 51 -4.33 8.91 -1.54
CA THR A 51 -2.97 9.42 -1.74
C THR A 51 -2.06 8.76 -0.71
N VAL A 52 -1.06 8.03 -1.20
CA VAL A 52 -0.15 7.24 -0.37
C VAL A 52 1.25 7.83 -0.47
N LYS A 53 1.90 8.03 0.68
CA LYS A 53 3.34 8.31 0.77
C LYS A 53 4.08 7.00 1.01
N PHE A 54 4.82 6.54 0.01
CA PHE A 54 5.52 5.26 0.00
C PHE A 54 6.80 5.28 0.83
N MET A 55 7.14 4.11 1.35
CA MET A 55 8.32 3.87 2.18
C MET A 55 9.29 2.91 1.49
N ARG A 56 10.58 3.09 1.77
CA ARG A 56 11.63 2.18 1.31
C ARG A 56 11.95 1.15 2.38
N LYS A 57 11.97 -0.13 1.99
CA LYS A 57 12.44 -1.21 2.85
C LYS A 57 13.96 -1.10 3.02
N CYS A 58 14.43 -0.94 4.25
CA CYS A 58 15.85 -0.84 4.58
C CYS A 58 16.37 -2.02 5.43
N GLY A 59 15.50 -2.98 5.75
CA GLY A 59 15.84 -4.20 6.47
C GLY A 59 14.66 -5.16 6.57
N LYS A 60 14.81 -6.23 7.35
CA LYS A 60 13.67 -7.08 7.72
C LYS A 60 12.70 -6.25 8.56
N ASP A 61 11.48 -6.10 8.07
CA ASP A 61 10.36 -5.40 8.73
C ASP A 61 10.70 -3.96 9.16
N LYS A 62 11.65 -3.33 8.43
CA LYS A 62 12.14 -1.97 8.70
C LYS A 62 12.05 -1.12 7.45
N PHE A 63 11.51 0.07 7.64
CA PHE A 63 11.22 1.00 6.56
C PHE A 63 11.64 2.42 6.92
N THR A 64 11.93 3.22 5.92
CA THR A 64 12.19 4.66 6.05
C THR A 64 11.45 5.41 4.95
N PHE A 65 11.14 6.68 5.20
CA PHE A 65 10.76 7.56 4.10
C PHE A 65 11.99 7.90 3.25
N PRO A 66 11.89 7.88 1.92
CA PRO A 66 12.95 8.38 1.06
C PRO A 66 13.16 9.89 1.26
N GLU A 67 14.35 10.40 0.91
CA GLU A 67 14.66 11.84 0.97
C GLU A 67 13.74 12.68 0.07
N ASN A 68 13.48 12.18 -1.14
CA ASN A 68 12.44 12.71 -2.01
C ASN A 68 11.18 11.87 -1.80
N ASP A 69 10.12 12.52 -1.34
CA ASP A 69 8.84 11.89 -1.10
C ASP A 69 8.33 11.15 -2.36
N ASP A 70 8.04 9.87 -2.19
CA ASP A 70 7.42 9.02 -3.21
C ASP A 70 5.93 8.99 -2.91
N ILE A 71 5.15 9.81 -3.62
CA ILE A 71 3.72 10.01 -3.39
C ILE A 71 2.95 9.66 -4.66
N ALA A 72 1.92 8.84 -4.55
CA ALA A 72 1.01 8.57 -5.66
C ALA A 72 -0.40 8.25 -5.17
N GLU A 73 -1.36 8.41 -6.08
CA GLU A 73 -2.74 7.97 -5.91
C GLU A 73 -2.85 6.46 -6.15
N VAL A 74 -3.62 5.80 -5.29
CA VAL A 74 -3.80 4.36 -5.27
C VAL A 74 -5.27 4.07 -5.05
N VAL A 75 -5.87 3.27 -5.94
CA VAL A 75 -7.24 2.79 -5.75
C VAL A 75 -7.30 1.90 -4.51
N SER A 76 -8.30 2.09 -3.64
CA SER A 76 -8.44 1.34 -2.38
C SER A 76 -8.44 -0.18 -2.57
N SER A 77 -8.86 -0.68 -3.74
CA SER A 77 -8.80 -2.12 -4.09
C SER A 77 -7.38 -2.68 -4.20
N ASN A 78 -6.35 -1.84 -4.34
CA ASN A 78 -4.95 -2.25 -4.31
C ASN A 78 -4.38 -2.30 -2.88
N ILE A 79 -5.10 -1.78 -1.88
CA ILE A 79 -4.72 -1.89 -0.48
C ILE A 79 -5.15 -3.26 0.04
N VAL A 80 -4.18 -4.10 0.37
CA VAL A 80 -4.38 -5.51 0.74
C VAL A 80 -4.19 -5.77 2.23
N ASN A 81 -3.65 -4.81 2.98
CA ASN A 81 -3.60 -4.88 4.44
C ASN A 81 -3.46 -3.47 5.07
N VAL A 82 -4.00 -3.30 6.28
CA VAL A 82 -3.68 -2.17 7.17
C VAL A 82 -2.76 -2.70 8.27
N LEU A 83 -1.63 -2.04 8.47
CA LEU A 83 -0.60 -2.38 9.43
C LEU A 83 -0.87 -1.72 10.78
N SER A 84 -0.28 -2.29 11.83
CA SER A 84 -0.20 -1.59 13.10
C SER A 84 0.66 -0.34 12.97
N GLN A 85 0.40 0.66 13.81
CA GLN A 85 1.22 1.86 13.86
C GLN A 85 2.68 1.49 14.17
N PRO A 86 3.64 1.89 13.33
CA PRO A 86 5.04 1.53 13.52
C PRO A 86 5.64 2.16 14.76
N SER A 87 6.61 1.45 15.33
CA SER A 87 7.50 2.02 16.33
C SER A 87 8.73 2.64 15.65
N LEU A 88 9.18 3.79 16.14
CA LEU A 88 10.40 4.43 15.66
C LEU A 88 11.60 3.92 16.46
N ASN A 89 12.62 3.40 15.77
CA ASN A 89 13.85 2.96 16.43
C ASN A 89 14.90 4.08 16.55
N LYS A 90 16.01 3.82 17.25
CA LYS A 90 17.12 4.79 17.46
C LYS A 90 17.82 5.28 16.19
N ARG A 91 17.52 4.69 15.02
CA ARG A 91 18.05 5.05 13.70
C ARG A 91 16.98 5.69 12.82
N GLU A 92 15.89 6.17 13.42
CA GLU A 92 14.76 6.81 12.72
C GLU A 92 14.08 5.89 11.68
N GLN A 93 14.14 4.58 11.91
CA GLN A 93 13.47 3.60 11.06
C GLN A 93 12.17 3.15 11.71
N LEU A 94 11.16 2.97 10.87
CA LEU A 94 9.85 2.51 11.25
C LEU A 94 9.84 0.98 11.22
N CYS A 95 9.56 0.37 12.36
CA CYS A 95 9.40 -1.07 12.54
C CYS A 95 7.90 -1.38 12.54
N VAL A 96 7.44 -2.13 11.53
CA VAL A 96 6.04 -2.58 11.33
C VAL A 96 5.88 -4.08 11.52
#